data_AF-A0A066U834-F1
#
_entry.id   AF-A0A066U834-F1
#
_cell.length_a   1.000
_cell.length_b   1.000
_cell.length_c   1.000
_cell.angle_alpha   90.00
_cell.angle_beta   90.00
_cell.angle_gamma   90.00
#
_symmetry.space_group_name_H-M   'P 1'
#
loop_
_entity.id
_entity.type
_entity.pdbx_description
1 polymer ?
#
loop_
_entity_poly.entity_id
_entity_poly.type
_entity_poly.pdbx_seq_one_letter_code
_entity_poly.pdbx_strand_id
1 'polypeptide(L)' 'MADRLFVPASFSWLLATMPSADAIREDREHWLDVAYHTMRGEFTGPHGLSAMRLARVFRAALAAAYEEAETGSSALAA' A
#
# COMPACT_ATOMS: atom_id res chain seq x y z
N MET A 1 3.80 -17.77 -3.42
CA MET A 1 4.79 -17.23 -4.38
C MET A 1 4.92 -15.76 -4.03
N ALA A 2 6.05 -15.31 -3.46
CA ALA A 2 6.20 -13.93 -3.01
C ALA A 2 6.35 -13.03 -4.24
N ASP A 3 5.33 -12.24 -4.54
CA ASP A 3 5.37 -11.22 -5.58
C ASP A 3 6.43 -10.20 -5.17
N ARG A 4 7.60 -10.24 -5.83
CA ARG A 4 8.72 -9.36 -5.48
C ARG A 4 8.41 -7.97 -6.02
N LEU A 5 7.93 -7.10 -5.14
CA LEU A 5 7.68 -5.70 -5.46
C LEU A 5 9.01 -5.00 -5.78
N PHE A 6 9.19 -4.57 -7.03
CA PHE A 6 10.32 -3.74 -7.41
C PHE A 6 10.07 -2.29 -6.98
N VAL A 7 10.77 -1.84 -5.95
CA VAL A 7 10.71 -0.45 -5.47
C VAL A 7 11.97 0.29 -5.93
N PRO A 8 11.84 1.34 -6.78
CA PRO A 8 12.96 2.18 -7.14
C PRO A 8 13.62 2.83 -5.91
N ALA A 9 14.93 3.03 -5.96
CA ALA A 9 15.71 3.60 -4.84
C ALA A 9 15.16 4.96 -4.37
N SER A 10 14.64 5.79 -5.28
CA SER A 10 14.01 7.08 -4.96
C SER A 10 12.81 6.95 -4.00
N PHE A 11 12.22 5.76 -3.87
CA PHE A 11 11.06 5.48 -3.02
C PHE A 11 11.38 4.49 -1.89
N SER A 12 12.66 4.14 -1.66
CA SER A 12 13.03 3.19 -0.60
C SER A 12 12.75 3.72 0.80
N TRP A 13 12.76 5.05 0.98
CA TRP A 13 12.40 5.71 2.24
C TRP A 13 10.97 5.37 2.69
N LEU A 14 10.09 5.10 1.73
CA LEU A 14 8.69 4.79 1.98
C LEU A 14 8.54 3.41 2.62
N LEU A 15 9.40 2.45 2.25
CA LEU A 15 9.47 1.15 2.91
C LEU A 15 10.02 1.24 4.35
N ALA A 16 10.84 2.24 4.65
CA ALA A 16 11.38 2.40 6.00
C ALA A 16 10.28 2.80 7.02
N THR A 17 9.19 3.39 6.56
CA THR A 17 8.03 3.73 7.40
C THR A 17 6.94 2.67 7.36
N MET A 18 7.14 1.57 6.63
CA MET A 18 6.14 0.52 6.48
C MET A 18 5.86 -0.15 7.83
N PRO A 19 4.60 -0.19 8.28
CA PRO A 19 4.23 -0.90 9.49
C PRO A 19 4.47 -2.40 9.33
N SER A 20 4.80 -3.08 10.44
CA SER A 20 4.97 -4.54 10.46
C SER A 20 3.70 -5.23 9.98
N ALA A 21 3.83 -6.45 9.45
CA ALA A 21 2.67 -7.26 9.04
C ALA A 21 1.69 -7.50 10.21
N ASP A 22 2.23 -7.55 11.44
CA ASP A 22 1.48 -7.74 12.68
C ASP A 22 0.89 -6.44 13.26
N ALA A 23 1.12 -5.29 12.62
CA ALA A 23 0.54 -4.03 13.05
C ALA A 23 -0.98 -4.06 12.94
N ILE A 24 -1.66 -3.25 13.76
CA ILE A 24 -3.12 -3.13 13.71
C ILE A 24 -3.57 -2.67 12.32
N ARG A 25 -4.77 -3.09 11.92
CA ARG A 25 -5.28 -2.86 10.56
C ARG A 25 -5.32 -1.37 10.21
N GLU A 26 -5.77 -0.53 11.14
CA GLU A 26 -5.89 0.93 10.95
C GLU A 26 -4.54 1.58 10.65
N ASP A 27 -3.46 1.17 11.32
CA ASP A 27 -2.11 1.68 11.05
C ASP A 27 -1.63 1.29 9.65
N ARG A 28 -1.95 0.06 9.21
CA ARG A 28 -1.60 -0.44 7.87
C ARG A 28 -2.40 0.28 6.78
N GLU A 29 -3.70 0.47 6.98
CA GLU A 29 -4.56 1.25 6.08
C GLU A 29 -4.11 2.70 5.98
N HIS A 30 -3.85 3.34 7.12
CA HIS A 30 -3.40 4.73 7.17
C HIS A 30 -2.07 4.90 6.44
N TRP A 31 -1.11 3.99 6.68
CA TRP A 31 0.15 4.02 5.95
C TRP A 31 -0.03 3.84 4.43
N LEU A 32 -0.91 2.92 4.00
CA LEU A 32 -1.20 2.70 2.58
C LEU A 32 -1.83 3.93 1.92
N ASP A 33 -2.71 4.63 2.62
CA ASP A 33 -3.34 5.87 2.14
C ASP A 33 -2.32 7.01 1.99
N VAL A 34 -1.51 7.24 3.01
CA VAL A 34 -0.41 8.22 2.98
C VAL A 34 0.57 7.89 1.85
N ALA A 35 0.98 6.63 1.72
CA ALA A 35 1.86 6.14 0.67
C ALA A 35 1.30 6.44 -0.73
N TYR A 36 0.02 6.15 -0.96
CA TYR A 36 -0.66 6.42 -2.22
C TYR A 36 -0.68 7.93 -2.56
N HIS A 37 -1.05 8.77 -1.59
CA HIS A 37 -1.10 10.21 -1.78
C HIS A 37 0.28 10.83 -2.04
N THR A 38 1.32 10.34 -1.37
CA THR A 38 2.71 10.74 -1.64
C THR A 38 3.12 10.37 -3.07
N MET A 39 2.85 9.14 -3.52
CA MET A 39 3.18 8.74 -4.89
C MET A 39 2.44 9.58 -5.93
N ARG A 40 1.17 9.94 -5.66
CA ARG A 40 0.38 10.79 -6.55
C ARG A 40 0.98 12.18 -6.74
N GLY A 41 1.63 12.73 -5.71
CA GLY A 41 2.38 14.00 -5.81
C GLY A 41 3.56 13.94 -6.77
N GLU A 42 4.17 12.76 -6.92
CA GLU A 42 5.36 12.52 -7.76
C GLU A 42 5.04 12.22 -9.24
N PHE A 43 3.75 12.21 -9.64
CA PHE A 43 3.33 11.84 -10.99
C PHE A 43 3.87 12.75 -12.09
N THR A 44 4.09 14.03 -11.78
CA THR A 44 4.65 15.02 -12.72
C THR A 44 6.17 15.13 -12.63
N GLY A 45 6.81 14.36 -11.73
CA GLY A 45 8.24 14.37 -11.49
C GLY A 45 9.04 13.43 -12.41
N PRO A 46 10.39 13.42 -12.27
CA PRO A 46 11.29 12.59 -13.09
C PRO A 46 11.05 11.08 -12.95
N HIS A 47 10.32 10.66 -11.91
CA HIS A 47 9.98 9.26 -11.64
C HIS A 47 8.48 8.97 -11.78
N GLY A 48 7.72 9.81 -12.49
CA GLY A 48 6.25 9.74 -12.55
C GLY A 48 5.69 8.38 -12.98
N LEU A 49 6.29 7.71 -13.96
CA LEU A 49 5.86 6.36 -14.38
C LEU A 49 6.03 5.31 -13.27
N SER A 50 7.13 5.37 -12.53
CA SER A 50 7.38 4.48 -11.41
C SER A 50 6.45 4.78 -10.24
N ALA A 51 6.21 6.07 -9.96
CA ALA A 51 5.24 6.51 -8.96
C ALA A 51 3.82 6.03 -9.29
N MET A 52 3.39 6.10 -10.55
CA MET A 52 2.08 5.57 -10.99
C MET A 52 1.98 4.06 -10.80
N ARG A 53 3.04 3.31 -11.10
CA ARG A 53 3.05 1.85 -10.88
C ARG A 53 2.95 1.51 -9.40
N LEU A 54 3.73 2.18 -8.54
CA LEU A 54 3.67 1.99 -7.10
C LEU A 54 2.31 2.40 -6.51
N ALA A 55 1.76 3.54 -6.93
CA ALA A 55 0.44 3.98 -6.51
C ALA A 55 -0.64 2.94 -6.83
N ARG A 56 -0.55 2.26 -7.98
CA ARG A 56 -1.46 1.17 -8.33
C ARG A 56 -1.32 -0.04 -7.40
N VAL A 57 -0.09 -0.37 -6.99
CA VAL A 57 0.17 -1.44 -6.02
C VAL A 57 -0.40 -1.08 -4.65
N PHE A 58 -0.14 0.13 -4.13
CA PHE A 58 -0.70 0.56 -2.84
C PHE A 58 -2.22 0.57 -2.85
N ARG A 59 -2.84 1.04 -3.93
CA ARG A 59 -4.30 1.00 -4.08
C ARG A 59 -4.84 -0.43 -4.13
N ALA A 60 -4.16 -1.36 -4.80
CA ALA A 60 -4.57 -2.77 -4.82
C ALA A 60 -4.41 -3.44 -3.45
N ALA A 61 -3.33 -3.15 -2.73
CA ALA A 61 -3.12 -3.64 -1.37
C ALA A 61 -4.17 -3.10 -0.38
N LEU A 62 -4.54 -1.82 -0.52
CA LEU A 62 -5.58 -1.18 0.28
C LEU A 62 -6.97 -1.77 -0.04
N ALA A 63 -7.26 -2.04 -1.31
CA ALA A 63 -8.49 -2.75 -1.69
C ALA A 63 -8.55 -4.17 -1.11
N ALA A 64 -7.45 -4.92 -1.16
CA ALA A 64 -7.36 -6.26 -0.58
C ALA A 64 -7.54 -6.23 0.96
N ALA A 65 -6.97 -5.23 1.64
CA ALA A 65 -7.15 -5.05 3.08
C ALA A 65 -8.62 -4.79 3.46
N TYR A 66 -9.37 -4.07 2.60
CA TYR A 66 -10.81 -3.88 2.79
C TYR A 66 -11.63 -5.16 2.49
N GLU A 67 -11.30 -5.92 1.45
CA GLU A 67 -11.97 -7.19 1.16
C GLU A 67 -11.74 -8.24 2.28
N GLU A 68 -10.54 -8.29 2.87
CA GLU A 68 -10.26 -9.14 4.04
C GLU A 68 -11.10 -8.73 5.25
N ALA A 69 -11.31 -7.43 5.46
CA ALA A 69 -12.16 -6.92 6.53
C ALA A 69 -13.62 -7.34 6.36
N GLU A 70 -14.14 -7.27 5.14
CA GLU A 70 -15.52 -7.66 4.81
C GLU A 70 -15.71 -9.18 4.96
N THR A 71 -14.73 -9.96 4.50
CA THR A 71 -14.75 -11.43 4.61
C THR A 71 -14.59 -11.92 6.05
N GLY A 72 -13.70 -11.31 6.84
CA GLY A 72 -13.52 -11.62 8.26
C GLY A 72 -14.71 -11.22 9.12
N SER A 73 -15.38 -10.12 8.78
CA SER A 73 -16.65 -9.70 9.40
C SER A 73 -17.78 -10.70 9.11
N SER A 74 -17.83 -11.24 7.90
CA SER A 74 -18.85 -12.24 7.50
C SER A 74 -18.63 -13.61 8.16
N ALA A 75 -17.38 -14.03 8.37
CA ALA A 75 -17.06 -15.29 9.04
C ALA A 75 -17.32 -15.28 10.56
N LEU A 76 -17.31 -14.11 11.21
CA LEU A 76 -17.62 -13.97 12.63
C LEU A 76 -19.13 -13.81 12.91
N ALA A 77 -19.94 -13.63 11.86
CA ALA A 77 -21.38 -13.39 11.95
C ALA A 77 -22.26 -14.60 11.54
N ALA A 78 -21.65 -15.76 11.27
CA ALA A 78 -22.31 -17.02 10.91
C ALA A 78 -22.10 -18.08 11.99
#